data_AF-F8MZE9-F1
#
_entry.id   AF-F8MZE9-F1
#
_cell.length_a   1.000
_cell.length_b   1.000
_cell.length_c   1.000
_cell.angle_alpha   90.00
_cell.angle_beta   90.00
_cell.angle_gamma   90.00
#
_symmetry.space_group_name_H-M   'P 1'
#
loop_
_entity.id
_entity.type
_entity.pdbx_description
1 polymer ?
#
loop_
_entity_poly.entity_id
_entity_poly.type
_entity_poly.pdbx_seq_one_letter_code
_entity_poly.pdbx_strand_id
1 'polypeptide(L)' 'YINNILIFLFRSKKDYLVKVCKVVERLAVAKLYLDPKKYKFTIKSVKYLGFIVIISINI' A
#
# COMPACT_ATOMS: atom_id res chain seq x y z
N TYR A 1 1.78 -14.44 8.35
CA TYR A 1 1.00 -13.21 8.09
C TYR A 1 1.50 -12.05 8.97
N ILE A 2 2.83 -11.81 8.96
CA ILE A 2 3.50 -10.84 9.86
C ILE A 2 4.29 -9.78 9.06
N ASN A 3 4.60 -10.04 7.79
CA ASN A 3 5.51 -9.22 6.97
C ASN A 3 4.82 -8.45 5.82
N ASN A 4 3.49 -8.52 5.68
CA ASN A 4 2.78 -7.90 4.55
C ASN A 4 1.91 -6.75 5.03
N ILE A 5 2.13 -5.55 4.50
CA ILE A 5 1.35 -4.35 4.81
C ILE A 5 0.41 -4.05 3.64
N LEU A 6 -0.88 -3.90 3.92
CA LEU A 6 -1.86 -3.39 2.97
C LEU A 6 -2.14 -1.92 3.29
N ILE A 7 -1.90 -1.04 2.30
CA ILE A 7 -2.24 0.38 2.39
C ILE A 7 -3.33 0.64 1.35
N PHE A 8 -4.48 1.15 1.77
CA PHE A 8 -5.55 1.56 0.85
C PHE A 8 -6.06 2.96 1.24
N LEU A 9 -6.53 3.71 0.25
CA LEU A 9 -7.14 5.02 0.47
C LEU A 9 -8.29 5.23 -0.52
N PHE A 10 -9.46 5.60 -0.01
CA PHE A 10 -10.62 5.98 -0.80
C PHE A 10 -10.66 7.49 -0.98
N ARG A 11 -10.08 8.00 -2.09
CA ARG A 11 -10.41 9.31 -2.70
C ARG A 11 -9.42 9.70 -3.79
N SER A 12 -8.15 9.84 -3.43
CA SER A 12 -7.17 10.54 -4.24
C SER A 12 -5.87 9.76 -4.35
N LYS A 13 -5.40 9.58 -5.58
CA LYS A 13 -4.08 9.00 -5.86
C LYS A 13 -2.96 9.82 -5.23
N LYS A 14 -3.08 11.15 -5.21
CA LYS A 14 -2.09 12.05 -4.61
C LYS A 14 -1.98 11.82 -3.10
N ASP A 15 -3.12 11.77 -2.41
CA ASP A 15 -3.14 11.54 -0.96
C ASP A 15 -2.66 10.13 -0.61
N TYR A 16 -2.96 9.14 -1.45
CA TYR A 16 -2.44 7.79 -1.30
C TYR A 16 -0.90 7.80 -1.34
N LEU A 17 -0.30 8.45 -2.34
CA LEU A 17 1.16 8.52 -2.45
C LEU A 17 1.81 9.21 -1.25
N VAL A 18 1.23 10.31 -0.77
CA VAL A 18 1.72 11.00 0.43
C VAL A 18 1.71 10.06 1.64
N LYS A 19 0.65 9.25 1.81
CA LYS A 19 0.59 8.28 2.91
C LYS A 19 1.57 7.12 2.72
N VAL A 20 1.72 6.61 1.50
CA VAL A 20 2.70 5.55 1.20
C VAL A 20 4.10 6.02 1.55
N CYS A 21 4.51 7.23 1.13
CA CYS A 21 5.83 7.78 1.48
C CYS A 21 6.03 7.81 3.00
N LYS A 22 5.06 8.32 3.77
CA LYS A 22 5.14 8.36 5.24
C LYS A 22 5.29 6.98 5.87
N VAL A 23 4.62 5.96 5.33
CA VAL A 23 4.76 4.59 5.84
C VAL A 23 6.15 4.03 5.51
N VAL A 24 6.63 4.24 4.29
CA VAL A 24 7.97 3.80 3.87
C VAL A 24 9.07 4.48 4.71
N GLU A 25 8.94 5.80 4.96
CA GLU A 25 9.86 6.55 5.84
C GLU A 25 9.90 5.94 7.25
N ARG A 26 8.74 5.65 7.84
CA ARG A 26 8.67 5.03 9.18
C ARG A 26 9.29 3.64 9.22
N LEU A 27 9.10 2.85 8.17
CA LEU A 27 9.74 1.53 8.05
C LEU A 27 11.25 1.66 7.93
N ALA A 28 11.74 2.62 7.15
CA ALA A 28 13.17 2.90 7.02
C ALA A 28 13.80 3.30 8.36
N VAL A 29 13.13 4.16 9.15
CA VAL A 29 13.57 4.52 10.51
C VAL A 29 13.67 3.28 11.42
N ALA A 30 12.74 2.34 11.28
CA ALA A 30 12.75 1.07 12.00
C ALA A 30 13.75 0.03 11.43
N LYS A 31 14.58 0.40 10.43
CA LYS A 31 15.50 -0.49 9.70
C LYS A 31 14.80 -1.67 9.01
N LEU A 32 13.52 -1.51 8.67
CA LEU A 32 12.74 -2.45 7.88
C LEU A 32 12.78 -2.02 6.42
N TYR A 33 13.62 -2.70 5.63
CA TYR A 33 13.79 -2.39 4.22
C TYR A 33 12.77 -3.12 3.36
N LEU A 34 12.12 -2.36 2.48
CA LEU A 34 11.20 -2.87 1.48
C LEU A 34 11.92 -2.98 0.14
N ASP A 35 11.73 -4.10 -0.57
CA ASP A 35 12.10 -4.21 -1.99
C ASP A 35 10.95 -3.66 -2.86
N PRO A 36 11.10 -2.45 -3.46
CA PRO A 36 10.02 -1.85 -4.24
C PRO A 36 9.60 -2.68 -5.46
N LYS A 37 10.46 -3.58 -5.97
CA LYS A 37 10.11 -4.44 -7.11
C LYS A 37 9.12 -5.54 -6.75
N LYS A 38 9.03 -5.91 -5.46
CA LYS A 38 8.09 -6.93 -4.97
C LYS A 38 6.67 -6.41 -4.74
N TYR A 39 6.48 -5.09 -4.68
CA TYR A 39 5.20 -4.50 -4.28
C TYR A 39 4.46 -3.90 -5.47
N LYS A 40 3.13 -3.99 -5.42
CA LYS A 40 2.24 -3.37 -6.39
C LYS A 40 1.66 -2.10 -5.78
N PHE A 41 1.87 -0.97 -6.44
CA PHE A 41 1.36 0.34 -6.02
C PHE A 41 0.24 0.82 -6.95
N THR A 42 -0.71 1.60 -6.42
CA THR A 42 -1.77 2.24 -7.22
C THR A 42 -2.63 1.25 -8.02
N ILE A 43 -2.98 0.12 -7.42
CA ILE A 43 -3.83 -0.90 -8.05
C ILE A 43 -5.27 -0.81 -7.55
N LYS A 44 -6.23 -1.04 -8.45
CA LYS A 44 -7.68 -1.02 -8.13
C LYS A 44 -8.16 -2.31 -7.46
N SER A 45 -7.43 -3.41 -7.58
CA SER A 45 -7.75 -4.66 -6.91
C SER A 45 -6.49 -5.44 -6.54
N VAL A 46 -6.51 -6.09 -5.38
CA VAL A 46 -5.39 -6.91 -4.89
C VAL A 46 -5.91 -8.11 -4.12
N LYS A 47 -5.28 -9.27 -4.31
CA LYS A 47 -5.50 -10.43 -3.44
C LYS A 47 -4.62 -10.28 -2.20
N TYR A 48 -5.25 -10.21 -1.04
CA TYR A 48 -4.59 -10.09 0.25
C TYR A 48 -5.27 -11.05 1.23
N LEU A 49 -4.48 -11.91 1.88
CA LEU A 49 -5.00 -12.98 2.75
C LEU A 49 -5.96 -13.99 2.15
N GLY A 50 -5.99 -14.14 0.82
CA GLY A 50 -7.01 -14.96 0.18
C GLY A 50 -8.32 -14.21 -0.09
N PHE A 51 -8.46 -12.98 0.41
CA PHE A 51 -9.55 -12.07 0.05
C PHE A 51 -9.15 -11.20 -1.14
N ILE A 52 -10.11 -10.92 -2.01
CA ILE A 52 -9.94 -9.94 -3.08
C ILE A 52 -10.42 -8.60 -2.54
N VAL A 53 -9.48 -7.68 -2.34
CA VAL A 53 -9.78 -6.31 -1.94
C VAL A 53 -9.91 -5.48 -3.21
N ILE A 54 -11.09 -4.89 -3.42
CA ILE A 54 -11.38 -4.01 -4.56
C ILE A 54 -11.50 -2.59 -4.04
N ILE A 55 -10.67 -1.69 -4.56
CA ILE A 55 -10.70 -0.26 -4.27
C ILE A 55 -11.44 0.40 -5.43
N SER A 56 -12.74 0.60 -5.25
CA SER A 56 -13.55 1.39 -6.16
C SER A 56 -13.35 2.88 -5.84
N ILE A 57 -12.60 3.57 -6.70
CA ILE A 57 -12.64 5.03 -6.73
C ILE A 57 -13.92 5.36 -7.49
N ASN A 58 -14.98 5.78 -6.79
CA ASN A 58 -16.10 6.46 -7.44
C ASN A 58 -15.50 7.71 -8.11
N ILE A 59 -15.42 7.68 -9.44
CA ILE A 59 -15.20 8.84 -10.31
C ILE A 59 -16.58 9.41 -10.62
#